data_AF-A0A1W2F405-F1
#
_entry.id   AF-A0A1W2F405-F1
#
_cell.length_a   1.000
_cell.length_b   1.000
_cell.length_c   1.000
_cell.angle_alpha   90.00
_cell.angle_beta   90.00
_cell.angle_gamma   90.00
#
_symmetry.space_group_name_H-M   'P 1'
#
loop_
_entity.id
_entity.type
_entity.pdbx_description
1 polymer ?
#
loop_
_entity_poly.entity_id
_entity_poly.type
_entity_poly.pdbx_seq_one_letter_code
_entity_poly.pdbx_strand_id
1 'polypeptide(L)'
;MRPQFELLFRNHSYNVRPGSFFNVGSGWEHMIRQASAALSGDEDRVWITGGRKENGALALDYEVPADARPETLEGLEKLKRIIHDKSLTVCEACGKPGSLRGHGAVRCDEHADLISLEEAAKLLGMYQTTLWHIIDVGDVVPALTILHDGTVWHEKAEFGFTAADIVSFQEERDRRQFKHVHEQFGYVVPETAKFSCGPGWETVIRRLAEKLGRLPGPPKLVDGKEKFGSFQSRIVTHSSEHDDRIDELVRETRKLSLTICEECGAPGRLRMGQNIAKTTCDRHAHLAEPLREDDGWILDLPPTGGPIYADGQQGRYGVDRPHPEVERNERRKAALARSEIADTEGD
;
A
#
# COMPACT_ATOMS: atom_id res chain seq x y z
N MET A 1 -5.22 -6.61 -8.64
CA MET A 1 -4.63 -7.94 -8.37
C MET A 1 -3.90 -7.84 -7.03
N ARG A 2 -3.86 -8.85 -6.16
CA ARG A 2 -3.08 -8.69 -4.91
C ARG A 2 -1.61 -8.43 -5.24
N PRO A 3 -0.87 -7.60 -4.51
CA PRO A 3 0.54 -7.39 -4.76
C PRO A 3 1.34 -8.70 -4.87
N GLN A 4 1.02 -9.72 -4.05
CA GLN A 4 1.68 -11.02 -4.17
C GLN A 4 1.42 -11.71 -5.52
N PHE A 5 0.16 -11.79 -5.97
CA PHE A 5 -0.19 -12.39 -7.25
C PHE A 5 0.28 -11.52 -8.43
N GLU A 6 0.29 -10.21 -8.27
CA GLU A 6 0.71 -9.28 -9.29
C GLU A 6 2.21 -9.36 -9.57
N LEU A 7 3.04 -9.43 -8.53
CA LEU A 7 4.47 -9.71 -8.67
C LEU A 7 4.74 -11.08 -9.31
N LEU A 8 3.92 -12.08 -8.96
CA LEU A 8 4.03 -13.42 -9.52
C LEU A 8 3.74 -13.44 -11.02
N PHE A 9 2.66 -12.80 -11.44
CA PHE A 9 2.21 -12.86 -12.83
C PHE A 9 2.89 -11.83 -13.75
N ARG A 10 3.49 -10.74 -13.21
CA ARG A 10 4.25 -9.77 -14.02
C ARG A 10 5.54 -10.33 -14.62
N ASN A 11 6.19 -11.31 -13.98
CA ASN A 11 7.56 -11.73 -14.32
C ASN A 11 7.67 -12.95 -15.22
N HIS A 12 6.55 -13.55 -15.66
CA HIS A 12 6.56 -14.81 -16.38
C HIS A 12 5.48 -14.82 -17.48
N SER A 13 5.72 -15.59 -18.55
CA SER A 13 4.76 -15.85 -19.63
C SER A 13 3.64 -16.79 -19.17
N TYR A 14 2.88 -16.39 -18.16
CA TYR A 14 1.73 -17.15 -17.69
C TYR A 14 0.50 -16.83 -18.55
N ASN A 15 -0.30 -17.85 -18.86
CA ASN A 15 -1.65 -17.70 -19.43
C ASN A 15 -2.64 -17.18 -18.38
N VAL A 16 -2.36 -16.00 -17.82
CA VAL A 16 -3.21 -15.29 -16.87
C VAL A 16 -3.46 -13.90 -17.45
N ARG A 17 -4.73 -13.53 -17.61
CA ARG A 17 -5.13 -12.24 -18.20
C ARG A 17 -4.63 -11.10 -17.31
N PRO A 18 -4.05 -10.02 -17.87
CA PRO A 18 -3.84 -8.78 -17.11
C PRO A 18 -5.15 -8.31 -16.47
N GLY A 19 -5.09 -7.91 -15.20
CA GLY A 19 -6.29 -7.53 -14.44
C GLY A 19 -7.08 -8.69 -13.82
N SER A 20 -6.63 -9.94 -13.96
CA SER A 20 -7.28 -11.09 -13.34
C SER A 20 -7.42 -10.94 -11.82
N PHE A 21 -8.51 -11.51 -11.28
CA PHE A 21 -8.85 -11.40 -9.87
C PHE A 21 -8.93 -12.76 -9.18
N PHE A 22 -8.15 -12.94 -8.11
CA PHE A 22 -8.08 -14.20 -7.36
C PHE A 22 -8.57 -13.99 -5.93
N ASN A 23 -9.80 -14.43 -5.68
CA ASN A 23 -10.42 -14.43 -4.36
C ASN A 23 -10.21 -15.78 -3.65
N VAL A 24 -8.95 -16.13 -3.45
CA VAL A 24 -8.53 -17.37 -2.78
C VAL A 24 -7.31 -17.13 -1.91
N GLY A 25 -7.05 -18.03 -0.97
CA GLY A 25 -5.85 -17.97 -0.13
C GLY A 25 -4.56 -18.24 -0.92
N SER A 26 -3.44 -17.71 -0.44
CA SER A 26 -2.12 -17.84 -1.08
C SER A 26 -1.59 -19.27 -1.15
N GLY A 27 -2.09 -20.17 -0.30
CA GLY A 27 -1.69 -21.57 -0.30
C GLY A 27 -2.02 -22.31 -1.60
N TRP A 28 -2.94 -21.79 -2.42
CA TRP A 28 -3.29 -22.36 -3.72
C TRP A 28 -2.52 -21.75 -4.90
N GLU A 29 -1.60 -20.81 -4.65
CA GLU A 29 -0.78 -20.18 -5.68
C GLU A 29 -0.08 -21.19 -6.59
N HIS A 30 0.50 -22.25 -6.01
CA HIS A 30 1.18 -23.29 -6.78
C HIS A 30 0.24 -23.99 -7.79
N MET A 31 -1.02 -24.19 -7.43
CA MET A 31 -2.01 -24.80 -8.34
C MET A 31 -2.37 -23.86 -9.47
N ILE A 32 -2.50 -22.56 -9.20
CA ILE A 32 -2.74 -21.54 -10.24
C ILE A 32 -1.58 -21.54 -11.24
N ARG A 33 -0.33 -21.61 -10.75
CA ARG A 33 0.86 -21.74 -11.60
C ARG A 33 0.86 -23.04 -12.43
N GLN A 34 0.50 -24.17 -11.82
CA GLN A 34 0.38 -25.45 -12.53
C GLN A 34 -0.68 -25.38 -13.63
N ALA A 35 -1.85 -24.80 -13.34
CA ALA A 35 -2.91 -24.61 -14.32
C ALA A 35 -2.44 -23.72 -15.48
N SER A 36 -1.82 -22.58 -15.17
CA SER A 36 -1.28 -21.67 -16.18
C SER A 36 -0.23 -22.33 -17.07
N ALA A 37 0.68 -23.11 -16.48
CA ALA A 37 1.69 -23.86 -17.21
C ALA A 37 1.07 -24.93 -18.13
N ALA A 38 0.02 -25.62 -17.67
CA ALA A 38 -0.70 -26.59 -18.48
C ALA A 38 -1.38 -25.96 -19.72
N LEU A 39 -1.79 -24.69 -19.62
CA LEU A 39 -2.38 -23.93 -20.74
C LEU A 39 -1.33 -23.33 -21.68
N SER A 40 -0.08 -23.17 -21.25
CA SER A 40 0.96 -22.46 -22.02
C SER A 40 1.36 -23.19 -23.32
N GLY A 41 0.95 -24.44 -23.51
CA GLY A 41 1.12 -25.22 -24.75
C GLY A 41 -0.12 -25.30 -25.63
N ASP A 42 -1.22 -24.64 -25.24
CA ASP A 42 -2.47 -24.68 -25.99
C ASP A 42 -2.46 -23.65 -27.13
N GLU A 43 -2.78 -24.11 -28.34
CA GLU A 43 -2.84 -23.25 -29.54
C GLU A 43 -4.03 -22.27 -29.49
N ASP A 44 -5.10 -22.62 -28.77
CA ASP A 44 -6.33 -21.85 -28.71
C ASP A 44 -6.26 -20.70 -27.68
N ARG A 45 -5.05 -20.37 -27.17
CA ARG A 45 -4.81 -19.18 -26.32
C ARG A 45 -5.82 -19.01 -25.18
N VAL A 46 -6.07 -20.08 -24.41
CA VAL A 46 -6.93 -20.03 -23.23
C VAL A 46 -6.26 -19.22 -22.12
N TRP A 47 -7.00 -18.27 -21.53
CA TRP A 47 -6.50 -17.42 -20.43
C TRP A 47 -7.24 -17.69 -19.14
N ILE A 48 -6.52 -17.75 -18.01
CA ILE A 48 -7.13 -17.67 -16.68
C ILE A 48 -7.50 -16.20 -16.43
N THR A 49 -8.77 -15.94 -16.09
CA THR A 49 -9.28 -14.58 -15.78
C THR A 49 -9.51 -14.35 -14.29
N GLY A 50 -9.49 -15.42 -13.50
CA GLY A 50 -9.62 -15.31 -12.05
C GLY A 50 -9.69 -16.65 -11.34
N GLY A 51 -9.98 -16.59 -10.05
CA GLY A 51 -10.26 -17.77 -9.25
C GLY A 51 -11.02 -17.42 -7.98
N ARG A 52 -11.87 -18.34 -7.53
CA ARG A 52 -12.70 -18.21 -6.34
C ARG A 52 -12.75 -19.51 -5.55
N LYS A 53 -13.18 -19.42 -4.30
CA LYS A 53 -13.51 -20.57 -3.46
C LYS A 53 -14.92 -21.05 -3.80
N GLU A 54 -15.08 -22.33 -4.12
CA GLU A 54 -16.36 -22.97 -4.39
C GLU A 54 -16.39 -24.33 -3.68
N ASN A 55 -17.31 -24.50 -2.71
CA ASN A 55 -17.42 -25.70 -1.88
C ASN A 55 -16.09 -26.13 -1.21
N GLY A 56 -15.26 -25.15 -0.85
CA GLY A 56 -13.94 -25.36 -0.25
C GLY A 56 -12.82 -25.77 -1.20
N ALA A 57 -13.09 -25.78 -2.50
CA ALA A 57 -12.11 -25.99 -3.54
C ALA A 57 -11.80 -24.70 -4.30
N LEU A 58 -10.66 -24.68 -4.99
CA LEU A 58 -10.29 -23.69 -5.99
C LEU A 58 -11.09 -23.92 -7.27
N ALA A 59 -11.93 -22.96 -7.62
CA ALA A 59 -12.54 -22.85 -8.94
C ALA A 59 -11.83 -21.74 -9.73
N LEU A 60 -11.28 -22.08 -10.89
CA LEU A 60 -10.64 -21.13 -11.80
C LEU A 60 -11.61 -20.68 -12.88
N ASP A 61 -11.55 -19.39 -13.20
CA ASP A 61 -12.28 -18.77 -14.29
C ASP A 61 -11.38 -18.67 -15.53
N TYR A 62 -11.95 -18.98 -16.69
CA TYR A 62 -11.23 -19.05 -17.95
C TYR A 62 -11.94 -18.25 -19.04
N GLU A 63 -11.17 -17.56 -19.86
CA GLU A 63 -11.60 -17.00 -21.14
C GLU A 63 -11.10 -17.93 -22.25
N VAL A 64 -12.06 -18.46 -23.00
CA VAL A 64 -11.84 -19.42 -24.08
C VAL A 64 -12.34 -18.79 -25.38
N PRO A 65 -11.57 -18.82 -26.49
CA PRO A 65 -12.06 -18.32 -27.77
C PRO A 65 -13.30 -19.07 -28.25
N ALA A 66 -14.15 -18.37 -28.99
CA ALA A 66 -15.40 -18.93 -29.51
C ALA A 66 -15.17 -20.08 -30.51
N ASP A 67 -14.00 -20.12 -31.14
CA ASP A 67 -13.55 -21.11 -32.11
C ASP A 67 -12.61 -22.16 -31.51
N ALA A 68 -12.50 -22.25 -30.18
CA ALA A 68 -11.67 -23.25 -29.52
C ALA A 68 -12.09 -24.68 -29.90
N ARG A 69 -11.10 -25.54 -30.09
CA ARG A 69 -11.32 -26.91 -30.54
C ARG A 69 -12.01 -27.74 -29.44
N PRO A 70 -12.82 -28.77 -29.80
CA PRO A 70 -13.45 -29.65 -28.81
C PRO A 70 -12.44 -30.30 -27.85
N GLU A 71 -11.25 -30.65 -28.34
CA GLU A 71 -10.17 -31.24 -27.54
C GLU A 71 -9.66 -30.27 -26.47
N THR A 72 -9.60 -28.98 -26.78
CA THR A 72 -9.23 -27.92 -25.85
C THR A 72 -10.28 -27.76 -24.75
N LEU A 73 -11.56 -27.79 -25.11
CA LEU A 73 -12.66 -27.75 -24.14
C LEU A 73 -12.64 -28.96 -23.21
N GLU A 74 -12.41 -30.16 -23.74
CA GLU A 74 -12.28 -31.38 -22.94
C GLU A 74 -11.05 -31.33 -22.02
N GLY A 75 -9.91 -30.88 -22.54
CA GLY A 75 -8.68 -30.67 -21.78
C GLY A 75 -8.88 -29.67 -20.63
N LEU A 76 -9.62 -28.59 -20.88
CA LEU A 76 -9.95 -27.57 -19.89
C LEU A 76 -10.86 -28.13 -18.79
N GLU A 77 -11.90 -28.88 -19.13
CA GLU A 77 -12.77 -29.52 -18.13
C GLU A 77 -12.02 -30.54 -17.27
N LYS A 78 -11.10 -31.29 -17.88
CA LYS A 78 -10.21 -32.19 -17.14
C LYS A 78 -9.29 -31.41 -16.20
N LEU A 79 -8.71 -30.31 -16.66
CA LEU A 79 -7.85 -29.44 -15.84
C LEU A 79 -8.62 -28.85 -14.66
N LYS A 80 -9.84 -28.32 -14.88
CA LYS A 80 -10.73 -27.81 -13.83
C LYS A 80 -10.94 -28.84 -12.73
N ARG A 81 -11.26 -30.08 -13.10
CA ARG A 81 -11.46 -31.19 -12.14
C ARG A 81 -10.20 -31.51 -11.35
N ILE A 82 -9.04 -31.59 -12.02
CA ILE A 82 -7.75 -31.86 -11.35
C ILE A 82 -7.43 -30.77 -10.33
N ILE A 83 -7.61 -29.49 -10.69
CA ILE A 83 -7.34 -28.36 -9.80
C ILE A 83 -8.31 -28.36 -8.62
N HIS A 84 -9.60 -28.54 -8.88
CA HIS A 84 -10.63 -28.66 -7.85
C HIS A 84 -10.28 -29.77 -6.85
N ASP A 85 -10.04 -30.99 -7.32
CA ASP A 85 -9.79 -32.15 -6.45
C ASP A 85 -8.48 -32.02 -5.66
N LYS A 86 -7.42 -31.49 -6.28
CA LYS A 86 -6.16 -31.21 -5.57
C LYS A 86 -6.35 -30.16 -4.48
N SER A 87 -7.10 -29.10 -4.75
CA SER A 87 -7.32 -28.02 -3.79
C SER A 87 -8.04 -28.48 -2.53
N LEU A 88 -8.88 -29.53 -2.62
CA LEU A 88 -9.54 -30.17 -1.47
C LEU A 88 -8.58 -30.84 -0.48
N THR A 89 -7.31 -31.01 -0.86
CA THR A 89 -6.28 -31.68 -0.04
C THR A 89 -5.15 -30.74 0.38
N VAL A 90 -5.23 -29.46 0.02
CA VAL A 90 -4.18 -28.48 0.24
C VAL A 90 -4.74 -27.26 0.97
N CYS A 91 -4.10 -26.90 2.08
CA CYS A 91 -4.46 -25.76 2.89
C CYS A 91 -4.45 -24.46 2.08
N GLU A 92 -5.57 -23.75 2.06
CA GLU A 92 -5.68 -22.51 1.29
C GLU A 92 -4.83 -21.36 1.86
N ALA A 93 -4.43 -21.40 3.14
CA ALA A 93 -3.55 -20.38 3.72
C ALA A 93 -2.09 -20.57 3.31
N CYS A 94 -1.53 -21.77 3.52
CA CYS A 94 -0.08 -22.01 3.43
C CYS A 94 0.37 -23.04 2.39
N GLY A 95 -0.53 -23.78 1.76
CA GLY A 95 -0.19 -24.77 0.73
C GLY A 95 0.30 -26.13 1.26
N LYS A 96 0.34 -26.33 2.59
CA LYS A 96 0.59 -27.65 3.20
C LYS A 96 -0.60 -28.60 2.99
N PRO A 97 -0.43 -29.93 3.11
CA PRO A 97 -1.56 -30.86 3.12
C PRO A 97 -2.60 -30.46 4.18
N GLY A 98 -3.88 -30.54 3.82
CA GLY A 98 -4.99 -30.14 4.66
C GLY A 98 -6.23 -30.96 4.40
N SER A 99 -7.25 -30.71 5.21
CA SER A 99 -8.58 -31.32 5.07
C SER A 99 -9.65 -30.24 5.17
N LEU A 100 -10.83 -30.53 4.64
CA LEU A 100 -11.98 -29.64 4.74
C LEU A 100 -12.36 -29.45 6.23
N ARG A 101 -12.35 -28.20 6.69
CA ARG A 101 -12.73 -27.79 8.05
C ARG A 101 -14.05 -27.00 8.02
N GLY A 102 -14.44 -26.49 9.19
CA GLY A 102 -15.59 -25.58 9.32
C GLY A 102 -15.53 -24.42 8.32
N HIS A 103 -16.69 -23.91 7.93
CA HIS A 103 -16.86 -22.83 6.93
C HIS A 103 -16.43 -23.20 5.50
N GLY A 104 -16.29 -24.50 5.20
CA GLY A 104 -16.03 -24.98 3.84
C GLY A 104 -14.68 -24.52 3.32
N ALA A 105 -13.63 -24.61 4.15
CA ALA A 105 -12.26 -24.24 3.80
C ALA A 105 -11.32 -25.42 4.06
N VAL A 106 -10.36 -25.64 3.17
CA VAL A 106 -9.33 -26.68 3.37
C VAL A 106 -8.18 -26.10 4.17
N ARG A 107 -7.87 -26.72 5.32
CA ARG A 107 -6.85 -26.24 6.26
C ARG A 107 -5.97 -27.37 6.78
N CYS A 108 -4.70 -27.07 7.03
CA CYS A 108 -3.85 -27.91 7.86
C CYS A 108 -4.15 -27.63 9.35
N ASP A 109 -3.62 -28.46 10.26
CA ASP A 109 -3.88 -28.33 11.69
C ASP A 109 -3.44 -26.97 12.26
N GLU A 110 -2.35 -26.40 11.76
CA GLU A 110 -1.87 -25.06 12.14
C GLU A 110 -2.86 -23.93 11.77
N HIS A 111 -3.74 -24.17 10.80
CA HIS A 111 -4.75 -23.21 10.35
C HIS A 111 -6.19 -23.73 10.57
N ALA A 112 -6.37 -24.73 11.44
CA ALA A 112 -7.69 -25.27 11.74
C ALA A 112 -8.54 -24.24 12.51
N ASP A 113 -7.90 -23.50 13.42
CA ASP A 113 -8.54 -22.57 14.35
C ASP A 113 -8.09 -21.13 14.06
N LEU A 114 -8.44 -20.63 12.88
CA LEU A 114 -8.17 -19.23 12.54
C LEU A 114 -9.03 -18.29 13.39
N ILE A 115 -8.36 -17.36 14.04
CA ILE A 115 -8.97 -16.29 14.82
C ILE A 115 -9.60 -15.29 13.84
N SER A 116 -10.85 -14.90 14.08
CA SER A 116 -11.53 -13.90 13.27
C SER A 116 -10.91 -12.51 13.44
N LEU A 117 -11.20 -11.59 12.52
CA LEU A 117 -10.78 -10.19 12.66
C LEU A 117 -11.24 -9.55 13.98
N GLU A 118 -12.50 -9.75 14.35
CA GLU A 118 -13.08 -9.18 15.57
C GLU A 118 -12.34 -9.66 16.82
N GLU A 119 -12.12 -10.97 16.89
CA GLU A 119 -11.42 -11.58 18.01
C GLU A 119 -9.94 -11.16 18.03
N ALA A 120 -9.28 -11.10 16.88
CA ALA A 120 -7.91 -10.60 16.77
C ALA A 120 -7.79 -9.15 17.25
N ALA A 121 -8.70 -8.27 16.83
CA ALA A 121 -8.73 -6.87 17.28
C ALA A 121 -8.90 -6.76 18.81
N LYS A 122 -9.76 -7.61 19.39
CA LYS A 122 -9.94 -7.69 20.85
C LYS A 122 -8.67 -8.17 21.57
N LEU A 123 -8.02 -9.23 21.07
CA LEU A 123 -6.76 -9.75 21.63
C LEU A 123 -5.64 -8.70 21.57
N LEU A 124 -5.60 -7.93 20.49
CA LEU A 124 -4.64 -6.85 20.27
C LEU A 124 -4.98 -5.55 21.02
N GLY A 125 -6.14 -5.46 21.66
CA GLY A 125 -6.59 -4.25 22.36
C GLY A 125 -6.72 -3.04 21.42
N MET A 126 -7.17 -3.24 20.18
CA MET A 126 -7.35 -2.19 19.18
C MET A 126 -8.75 -2.24 18.55
N TYR A 127 -9.14 -1.15 17.90
CA TYR A 127 -10.36 -1.14 17.09
C TYR A 127 -10.19 -1.97 15.82
N GLN A 128 -11.25 -2.63 15.36
CA GLN A 128 -11.22 -3.40 14.11
C GLN A 128 -10.80 -2.55 12.91
N THR A 129 -11.23 -1.29 12.86
CA THR A 129 -10.86 -0.32 11.81
C THR A 129 -9.35 -0.04 11.79
N THR A 130 -8.71 0.01 12.96
CA THR A 130 -7.25 0.15 13.06
C THR A 130 -6.56 -1.11 12.53
N LEU A 131 -7.05 -2.29 12.90
CA LEU A 131 -6.50 -3.56 12.40
C LEU A 131 -6.65 -3.66 10.88
N TRP A 132 -7.80 -3.26 10.32
CA TRP A 132 -8.02 -3.17 8.88
C TRP A 132 -7.02 -2.27 8.18
N HIS A 133 -6.78 -1.07 8.73
CA HIS A 133 -5.80 -0.16 8.16
C HIS A 133 -4.39 -0.77 8.14
N ILE A 134 -3.98 -1.51 9.18
CA ILE A 134 -2.68 -2.20 9.20
C ILE A 134 -2.60 -3.23 8.06
N ILE A 135 -3.68 -3.99 7.84
CA ILE A 135 -3.75 -4.98 6.76
C ILE A 135 -3.74 -4.31 5.38
N ASP A 136 -4.44 -3.18 5.23
CA ASP A 136 -4.49 -2.39 3.99
C ASP A 136 -3.12 -1.90 3.57
N VAL A 137 -2.32 -1.40 4.53
CA VAL A 137 -0.94 -0.98 4.31
C VAL A 137 -0.07 -2.13 3.77
N GLY A 138 -0.40 -3.37 4.14
CA GLY A 138 0.20 -4.58 3.56
C GLY A 138 1.61 -4.92 4.03
N ASP A 139 2.13 -4.22 5.05
CA ASP A 139 3.44 -4.53 5.65
C ASP A 139 3.38 -5.79 6.55
N VAL A 140 2.24 -6.00 7.20
CA VAL A 140 1.91 -7.23 7.95
C VAL A 140 0.52 -7.68 7.50
N VAL A 141 0.40 -8.95 7.11
CA VAL A 141 -0.86 -9.53 6.63
C VAL A 141 -1.16 -10.81 7.40
N PRO A 142 -2.44 -11.12 7.69
CA PRO A 142 -2.80 -12.35 8.37
C PRO A 142 -2.59 -13.56 7.47
N ALA A 143 -2.40 -14.74 8.08
CA ALA A 143 -2.18 -16.00 7.36
C ALA A 143 -3.27 -16.30 6.32
N LEU A 144 -4.50 -15.88 6.58
CA LEU A 144 -5.56 -15.84 5.59
C LEU A 144 -6.04 -14.41 5.39
N THR A 145 -5.97 -13.97 4.14
CA THR A 145 -6.70 -12.82 3.63
C THR A 145 -7.47 -13.29 2.41
N ILE A 146 -8.76 -12.96 2.29
CA ILE A 146 -9.65 -13.26 1.14
C ILE A 146 -10.40 -11.96 0.86
N LEU A 147 -10.17 -11.36 -0.31
CA LEU A 147 -10.73 -10.06 -0.69
C LEU A 147 -11.72 -10.30 -1.83
N HIS A 148 -12.97 -9.86 -1.70
CA HIS A 148 -14.00 -10.14 -2.71
C HIS A 148 -13.94 -9.22 -3.93
N ASP A 149 -13.41 -8.01 -3.79
CA ASP A 149 -13.27 -7.00 -4.86
C ASP A 149 -11.83 -6.46 -4.98
N GLY A 150 -10.90 -7.02 -4.21
CA GLY A 150 -9.50 -6.61 -4.17
C GLY A 150 -9.22 -5.52 -3.16
N THR A 151 -10.23 -5.07 -2.44
CA THR A 151 -10.10 -4.14 -1.33
C THR A 151 -10.24 -4.89 -0.02
N VAL A 152 -9.47 -4.47 0.98
CA VAL A 152 -9.70 -4.92 2.36
C VAL A 152 -11.00 -4.35 2.93
N TRP A 153 -11.54 -3.30 2.30
CA TRP A 153 -12.66 -2.51 2.81
C TRP A 153 -14.05 -3.13 2.55
N HIS A 154 -14.10 -4.27 1.89
CA HIS A 154 -15.35 -4.92 1.51
C HIS A 154 -15.95 -5.74 2.65
N GLU A 155 -17.27 -5.67 2.84
CA GLU A 155 -18.00 -6.39 3.92
C GLU A 155 -17.80 -7.91 3.93
N LYS A 156 -17.47 -8.47 2.76
CA LYS A 156 -17.22 -9.90 2.56
C LYS A 156 -15.75 -10.30 2.74
N ALA A 157 -14.83 -9.36 3.00
CA ALA A 157 -13.43 -9.70 3.18
C ALA A 157 -13.28 -10.68 4.37
N GLU A 158 -12.67 -11.84 4.13
CA GLU A 158 -12.41 -12.84 5.17
C GLU A 158 -10.96 -12.73 5.61
N PHE A 159 -10.75 -12.55 6.92
CA PHE A 159 -9.44 -12.58 7.54
C PHE A 159 -9.39 -13.73 8.54
N GLY A 160 -8.27 -14.43 8.55
CA GLY A 160 -8.01 -15.50 9.51
C GLY A 160 -6.61 -15.38 10.05
N PHE A 161 -6.52 -15.20 11.36
CA PHE A 161 -5.27 -14.98 12.08
C PHE A 161 -4.86 -16.27 12.79
N THR A 162 -3.57 -16.58 12.73
CA THR A 162 -2.93 -17.56 13.61
C THR A 162 -2.46 -16.88 14.89
N ALA A 163 -2.08 -17.66 15.90
CA ALA A 163 -1.42 -17.11 17.09
C ALA A 163 -0.10 -16.36 16.75
N ALA A 164 0.63 -16.81 15.73
CA ALA A 164 1.85 -16.13 15.27
C ALA A 164 1.54 -14.77 14.61
N ASP A 165 0.41 -14.67 13.90
CA ASP A 165 -0.06 -13.39 13.36
C ASP A 165 -0.34 -12.42 14.50
N ILE A 166 -1.01 -12.86 15.58
CA ILE A 166 -1.28 -11.98 16.74
C ILE A 166 0.00 -11.37 17.30
N VAL A 167 1.09 -12.15 17.40
CA VAL A 167 2.40 -11.63 17.84
C VAL A 167 2.92 -10.58 16.85
N SER A 168 2.89 -10.87 15.55
CA SER A 168 3.37 -9.95 14.50
C SER A 168 2.58 -8.64 14.48
N PHE A 169 1.25 -8.72 14.63
CA PHE A 169 0.39 -7.54 14.71
C PHE A 169 0.56 -6.76 16.02
N GLN A 170 0.94 -7.44 17.11
CA GLN A 170 1.28 -6.78 18.37
C GLN A 170 2.58 -5.97 18.22
N GLU A 171 3.60 -6.51 17.54
CA GLU A 171 4.82 -5.77 17.22
C GLU A 171 4.53 -4.55 16.33
N GLU A 172 3.71 -4.72 15.29
CA GLU A 172 3.32 -3.60 14.42
C GLU A 172 2.47 -2.55 15.16
N ARG A 173 1.61 -2.95 16.09
CA ARG A 173 0.89 -2.02 16.99
C ARG A 173 1.88 -1.21 17.84
N ASP A 174 2.81 -1.88 18.51
CA ASP A 174 3.80 -1.23 19.38
C ASP A 174 4.69 -0.27 18.58
N ARG A 175 5.03 -0.63 17.34
CA ARG A 175 5.76 0.22 16.38
C ARG A 175 4.94 1.46 15.99
N ARG A 176 3.65 1.32 15.68
CA ARG A 176 2.74 2.45 15.37
C ARG A 176 2.45 3.36 16.56
N GLN A 177 2.56 2.82 17.78
CA GLN A 177 2.48 3.59 19.02
C GLN A 177 3.83 4.23 19.40
N PHE A 178 4.87 4.07 18.58
CA PHE A 178 6.21 4.61 18.81
C PHE A 178 6.76 4.25 20.20
N LYS A 179 6.48 3.04 20.70
CA LYS A 179 6.85 2.59 22.05
C LYS A 179 8.34 2.80 22.34
N HIS A 180 9.21 2.42 21.40
CA HIS A 180 10.66 2.63 21.53
C HIS A 180 11.08 4.09 21.63
N VAL A 181 10.34 5.01 20.99
CA VAL A 181 10.61 6.46 21.09
C VAL A 181 10.32 6.94 22.50
N HIS A 182 9.17 6.55 23.07
CA HIS A 182 8.82 6.91 24.45
C HIS A 182 9.81 6.32 25.46
N GLU A 183 10.21 5.06 25.28
CA GLU A 183 11.19 4.39 26.15
C GLU A 183 12.57 5.06 26.08
N GLN A 184 13.08 5.33 24.87
CA GLN A 184 14.42 5.88 24.67
C GLN A 184 14.50 7.39 24.97
N PHE A 185 13.45 8.15 24.65
CA PHE A 185 13.44 9.61 24.68
C PHE A 185 12.41 10.18 25.66
N GLY A 186 11.99 9.44 26.69
CA GLY A 186 10.98 9.88 27.67
C GLY A 186 11.27 11.23 28.35
N TYR A 187 12.55 11.65 28.41
CA TYR A 187 12.98 12.94 28.93
C TYR A 187 12.69 14.12 27.97
N VAL A 188 12.40 13.89 26.69
CA VAL A 188 11.97 14.90 25.69
C VAL A 188 10.56 14.63 25.19
N VAL A 189 10.19 13.36 25.05
CA VAL A 189 8.91 12.87 24.55
C VAL A 189 8.12 12.31 25.74
N PRO A 190 7.29 13.12 26.42
CA PRO A 190 6.53 12.62 27.57
C PRO A 190 5.61 11.46 27.16
N GLU A 191 5.24 10.62 28.12
CA GLU A 191 4.30 9.50 27.92
C GLU A 191 2.94 9.96 27.37
N THR A 192 2.55 11.21 27.65
CA THR A 192 1.32 11.83 27.15
C THR A 192 1.42 12.34 25.71
N ALA A 193 2.60 12.30 25.09
CA ALA A 193 2.76 12.74 23.71
C ALA A 193 1.96 11.83 22.77
N LYS A 194 1.28 12.44 21.78
CA LYS A 194 0.46 11.71 20.82
C LYS A 194 1.07 11.83 19.44
N PHE A 195 1.18 10.70 18.74
CA PHE A 195 1.63 10.68 17.35
C PHE A 195 0.50 10.15 16.46
N SER A 196 0.08 10.95 15.49
CA SER A 196 -0.92 10.61 14.48
C SER A 196 -0.29 10.64 13.09
N CYS A 197 0.73 9.79 12.92
CA CYS A 197 1.47 9.55 11.69
C CYS A 197 1.90 8.08 11.64
N GLY A 198 2.23 7.59 10.44
CA GLY A 198 2.68 6.22 10.26
C GLY A 198 4.06 5.91 10.87
N PRO A 199 4.35 4.61 11.11
CA PRO A 199 5.52 4.18 11.89
C PRO A 199 6.86 4.35 11.15
N GLY A 200 6.84 4.55 9.83
CA GLY A 200 8.04 4.80 9.03
C GLY A 200 8.78 6.08 9.41
N TRP A 201 8.09 7.03 10.04
CA TRP A 201 8.69 8.26 10.55
C TRP A 201 9.30 8.15 11.96
N GLU A 202 9.40 6.96 12.55
CA GLU A 202 10.08 6.78 13.83
C GLU A 202 11.49 7.39 13.82
N THR A 203 12.25 7.18 12.74
CA THR A 203 13.61 7.74 12.61
C THR A 203 13.64 9.27 12.56
N VAL A 204 12.61 9.90 11.98
CA VAL A 204 12.44 11.35 11.94
C VAL A 204 12.21 11.88 13.36
N ILE A 205 11.30 11.24 14.10
CA ILE A 205 10.95 11.62 15.47
C ILE A 205 12.15 11.46 16.40
N ARG A 206 12.89 10.34 16.31
CA ARG A 206 14.08 10.08 17.13
C ARG A 206 15.17 11.13 16.90
N ARG A 207 15.42 11.52 15.65
CA ARG A 207 16.38 12.58 15.32
C ARG A 207 15.97 13.94 15.89
N LEU A 208 14.68 14.28 15.81
CA LEU A 208 14.18 15.51 16.43
C LEU A 208 14.35 15.46 17.95
N ALA A 209 13.95 14.36 18.59
CA ALA A 209 14.06 14.19 20.03
C ALA A 209 15.51 14.27 20.52
N GLU A 210 16.45 13.64 19.81
CA GLU A 210 17.89 13.73 20.11
C GLU A 210 18.41 15.17 20.02
N LYS A 211 18.05 15.91 18.97
CA LYS A 211 18.47 17.31 18.81
C LYS A 211 17.87 18.21 19.90
N LEU A 212 16.59 18.03 20.24
CA LEU A 212 15.94 18.75 21.34
C LEU A 212 16.59 18.45 22.69
N GLY A 213 16.99 17.19 22.93
CA GLY A 213 17.68 16.77 24.15
C GLY A 213 19.04 17.44 24.39
N ARG A 214 19.65 18.02 23.35
CA ARG A 214 20.93 18.75 23.44
C ARG A 214 20.75 20.24 23.77
N LEU A 215 19.52 20.77 23.75
CA LEU A 215 19.23 22.15 24.10
C LEU A 215 19.18 22.32 25.63
N PRO A 216 19.59 23.50 26.17
CA PRO A 216 19.47 23.77 27.60
C PRO A 216 18.00 23.82 28.02
N GLY A 217 17.64 23.09 29.08
CA GLY A 217 16.24 22.96 29.50
C GLY A 217 15.40 22.33 28.38
N PRO A 218 15.65 21.04 28.04
CA PRO A 218 15.22 20.45 26.77
C PRO A 218 13.71 20.62 26.55
N PRO A 219 13.30 21.26 25.45
CA PRO A 219 11.89 21.40 25.09
C PRO A 219 11.22 20.03 24.96
N LYS A 220 9.90 19.99 25.18
CA LYS A 220 9.12 18.75 25.12
C LYS A 220 8.42 18.61 23.78
N LEU A 221 8.62 17.48 23.10
CA LEU A 221 7.85 17.10 21.92
C LEU A 221 6.55 16.44 22.38
N VAL A 222 5.45 17.18 22.37
CA VAL A 222 4.18 16.76 22.99
C VAL A 222 3.13 16.24 22.01
N ASP A 223 3.32 16.49 20.71
CA ASP A 223 2.40 16.05 19.66
C ASP A 223 3.15 15.96 18.34
N GLY A 224 2.71 15.08 17.46
CA GLY A 224 3.23 14.95 16.11
C GLY A 224 2.18 14.33 15.20
N LYS A 225 1.94 14.93 14.03
CA LYS A 225 0.93 14.40 13.10
C LYS A 225 1.36 14.55 11.66
N GLU A 226 0.81 13.70 10.81
CA GLU A 226 0.85 13.91 9.37
C GLU A 226 -0.03 15.12 9.02
N LYS A 227 0.52 16.01 8.19
CA LYS A 227 -0.24 17.05 7.50
C LYS A 227 0.41 17.38 6.17
N PHE A 228 -0.38 17.30 5.09
CA PHE A 228 0.05 17.59 3.71
C PHE A 228 1.26 16.75 3.27
N GLY A 229 1.28 15.49 3.67
CA GLY A 229 2.34 14.52 3.43
C GLY A 229 3.60 14.73 4.26
N SER A 230 3.59 15.61 5.26
CA SER A 230 4.76 15.92 6.08
C SER A 230 4.49 15.77 7.57
N PHE A 231 5.53 15.52 8.35
CA PHE A 231 5.46 15.48 9.81
C PHE A 231 5.42 16.89 10.39
N GLN A 232 4.38 17.18 11.16
CA GLN A 232 4.21 18.44 11.90
C GLN A 232 4.29 18.15 13.40
N SER A 233 5.32 18.68 14.05
CA SER A 233 5.55 18.53 15.49
C SER A 233 5.03 19.73 16.28
N ARG A 234 4.50 19.47 17.49
CA ARG A 234 4.26 20.50 18.51
C ARG A 234 5.29 20.36 19.63
N ILE A 235 6.02 21.44 19.86
CA ILE A 235 7.07 21.52 20.88
C ILE A 235 6.66 22.54 21.94
N VAL A 236 6.86 22.20 23.21
CA VAL A 236 6.59 23.07 24.36
C VAL A 236 7.92 23.39 25.05
N THR A 237 8.18 24.68 25.23
CA THR A 237 9.36 25.20 25.91
C THR A 237 9.04 25.57 27.36
N HIS A 238 10.06 25.58 28.22
CA HIS A 238 9.95 26.10 29.58
C HIS A 238 10.02 27.63 29.64
N SER A 239 10.58 28.27 28.61
CA SER A 239 10.64 29.72 28.44
C SER A 239 9.50 30.21 27.54
N SER A 240 8.98 31.41 27.80
CA SER A 240 8.08 32.12 26.90
C SER A 240 8.81 32.83 25.76
N GLU A 241 10.14 32.93 25.82
CA GLU A 241 10.93 33.52 24.75
C GLU A 241 10.95 32.59 23.52
N HIS A 242 10.83 33.19 22.35
CA HIS A 242 10.95 32.47 21.08
C HIS A 242 12.39 32.02 20.86
N ASP A 243 12.57 30.77 20.45
CA ASP A 243 13.89 30.20 20.13
C ASP A 243 13.91 29.79 18.66
N ASP A 244 14.56 30.61 17.81
CA ASP A 244 14.73 30.39 16.37
C ASP A 244 15.34 29.01 16.05
N ARG A 245 16.11 28.42 16.99
CA ARG A 245 16.70 27.09 16.81
C ARG A 245 15.63 26.02 16.77
N ILE A 246 14.57 26.15 17.58
CA ILE A 246 13.45 25.20 17.58
C ILE A 246 12.73 25.27 16.23
N ASP A 247 12.51 26.46 15.70
CA ASP A 247 11.89 26.65 14.39
C ASP A 247 12.71 26.02 13.26
N GLU A 248 14.05 26.13 13.32
CA GLU A 248 14.93 25.43 12.39
C GLU A 248 14.79 23.91 12.52
N LEU A 249 14.81 23.36 13.74
CA LEU A 249 14.63 21.93 13.97
C LEU A 249 13.30 21.41 13.44
N VAL A 250 12.20 22.16 13.64
CA VAL A 250 10.88 21.84 13.10
C VAL A 250 10.92 21.84 11.57
N ARG A 251 11.54 22.85 10.96
CA ARG A 251 11.65 22.97 9.50
C ARG A 251 12.48 21.85 8.89
N GLU A 252 13.63 21.53 9.49
CA GLU A 252 14.50 20.41 9.09
C GLU A 252 13.76 19.07 9.19
N THR A 253 13.06 18.85 10.31
CA THR A 253 12.32 17.61 10.56
C THR A 253 11.20 17.41 9.55
N ARG A 254 10.42 18.46 9.27
CA ARG A 254 9.40 18.43 8.22
C ARG A 254 10.02 18.08 6.86
N LYS A 255 11.09 18.76 6.46
CA LYS A 255 11.78 18.48 5.18
C LYS A 255 12.29 17.05 5.11
N LEU A 256 12.84 16.53 6.21
CA LEU A 256 13.30 15.14 6.27
C LEU A 256 12.14 14.16 6.08
N SER A 257 10.98 14.41 6.69
CA SER A 257 9.80 13.53 6.57
C SER A 257 9.29 13.39 5.13
N LEU A 258 9.47 14.40 4.28
CA LEU A 258 9.09 14.38 2.85
C LEU A 258 9.95 13.44 1.99
N THR A 259 11.03 12.92 2.56
CA THR A 259 11.97 12.00 1.86
C THR A 259 11.87 10.55 2.35
N ILE A 260 11.02 10.29 3.35
CA ILE A 260 10.92 9.02 4.04
C ILE A 260 9.47 8.55 3.99
N CYS A 261 9.23 7.33 3.52
CA CYS A 261 7.91 6.72 3.51
C CYS A 261 7.34 6.70 4.93
N GLU A 262 6.14 7.27 5.08
CA GLU A 262 5.44 7.35 6.36
C GLU A 262 5.11 5.97 6.94
N GLU A 263 4.92 4.93 6.11
CA GLU A 263 4.54 3.59 6.60
C GLU A 263 5.75 2.70 6.91
N CYS A 264 6.72 2.56 6.00
CA CYS A 264 7.84 1.63 6.18
C CYS A 264 9.19 2.27 6.52
N GLY A 265 9.35 3.59 6.38
CA GLY A 265 10.62 4.27 6.60
C GLY A 265 11.65 4.12 5.46
N ALA A 266 11.30 3.41 4.37
CA ALA A 266 12.11 3.39 3.15
C ALA A 266 12.16 4.78 2.47
N PRO A 267 13.10 5.04 1.55
CA PRO A 267 13.08 6.26 0.74
C PRO A 267 11.71 6.45 0.07
N GLY A 268 11.12 7.62 0.29
CA GLY A 268 9.80 7.98 -0.21
C GLY A 268 9.82 9.34 -0.89
N ARG A 269 8.69 9.70 -1.48
CA ARG A 269 8.43 11.05 -1.97
C ARG A 269 7.01 11.45 -1.67
N LEU A 270 6.75 12.75 -1.66
CA LEU A 270 5.39 13.27 -1.61
C LEU A 270 4.59 12.71 -2.80
N ARG A 271 3.47 12.05 -2.49
CA ARG A 271 2.48 11.58 -3.45
C ARG A 271 1.27 12.50 -3.41
N MET A 272 0.84 12.96 -4.57
CA MET A 272 -0.34 13.81 -4.75
C MET A 272 -1.50 12.95 -5.24
N GLY A 273 -2.33 12.46 -4.31
CA GLY A 273 -3.61 11.85 -4.62
C GLY A 273 -4.70 12.88 -4.87
N GLN A 274 -5.84 12.46 -5.42
CA GLN A 274 -6.96 13.37 -5.69
C GLN A 274 -7.41 14.17 -4.45
N ASN A 275 -7.47 13.52 -3.29
CA ASN A 275 -7.93 14.14 -2.04
C ASN A 275 -6.94 13.98 -0.87
N ILE A 276 -5.73 13.50 -1.15
CA ILE A 276 -4.73 13.19 -0.13
C ILE A 276 -3.34 13.56 -0.63
N ALA A 277 -2.52 14.09 0.26
CA ALA A 277 -1.09 14.22 0.05
C ALA A 277 -0.40 13.37 1.11
N LYS A 278 0.43 12.39 0.70
CA LYS A 278 1.08 11.46 1.63
C LYS A 278 2.50 11.17 1.15
N THR A 279 3.49 11.14 2.03
CA THR A 279 4.84 10.75 1.62
C THR A 279 4.99 9.24 1.72
N THR A 280 5.05 8.57 0.57
CA THR A 280 5.17 7.11 0.49
C THR A 280 6.20 6.65 -0.54
N CYS A 281 6.76 5.46 -0.32
CA CYS A 281 7.57 4.76 -1.33
C CYS A 281 6.68 4.15 -2.42
N ASP A 282 7.27 3.62 -3.50
CA ASP A 282 6.49 2.99 -4.59
C ASP A 282 5.63 1.82 -4.12
N ARG A 283 6.10 1.03 -3.14
CA ARG A 283 5.31 -0.07 -2.55
C ARG A 283 4.01 0.42 -1.91
N HIS A 284 4.03 1.62 -1.34
CA HIS A 284 2.92 2.25 -0.62
C HIS A 284 2.28 3.39 -1.40
N ALA A 285 2.50 3.47 -2.72
CA ALA A 285 1.90 4.48 -3.57
C ALA A 285 0.35 4.41 -3.58
N HIS A 286 -0.19 3.19 -3.48
CA HIS A 286 -1.63 2.92 -3.44
C HIS A 286 -2.37 3.64 -2.30
N LEU A 287 -1.69 3.97 -1.19
CA LEU A 287 -2.28 4.73 -0.08
C LEU A 287 -2.59 6.18 -0.44
N ALA A 288 -2.05 6.68 -1.56
CA ALA A 288 -2.33 7.99 -2.11
C ALA A 288 -3.10 7.92 -3.44
N GLU A 289 -3.45 6.73 -3.92
CA GLU A 289 -4.16 6.58 -5.18
C GLU A 289 -5.65 6.98 -5.07
N PRO A 290 -6.29 7.42 -6.17
CA PRO A 290 -5.69 7.67 -7.49
C PRO A 290 -4.79 8.91 -7.47
N LEU A 291 -3.64 8.81 -8.12
CA LEU A 291 -2.66 9.90 -8.24
C LEU A 291 -3.15 10.97 -9.21
N ARG A 292 -2.84 12.23 -8.89
CA ARG A 292 -3.07 13.40 -9.75
C ARG A 292 -2.03 13.47 -10.87
N GLU A 293 -2.34 14.27 -11.89
CA GLU A 293 -1.44 14.53 -13.02
C GLU A 293 -0.13 15.26 -12.62
N ASP A 294 -0.15 16.00 -11.50
CA ASP A 294 1.00 16.72 -10.97
C ASP A 294 1.77 15.96 -9.87
N ASP A 295 1.44 14.68 -9.67
CA ASP A 295 2.19 13.80 -8.77
C ASP A 295 3.66 13.68 -9.20
N GLY A 296 4.56 13.78 -8.22
CA GLY A 296 6.01 13.74 -8.44
C GLY A 296 6.63 15.08 -8.86
N TRP A 297 5.82 16.09 -9.17
CA TRP A 297 6.33 17.42 -9.44
C TRP A 297 6.20 18.38 -8.25
N ILE A 298 5.16 18.26 -7.44
CA ILE A 298 5.13 18.93 -6.12
C ILE A 298 6.05 18.18 -5.17
N LEU A 299 7.09 18.85 -4.66
CA LEU A 299 8.05 18.29 -3.70
C LEU A 299 7.69 18.56 -2.24
N ASP A 300 6.98 19.67 -1.99
CA ASP A 300 6.65 20.12 -0.64
C ASP A 300 5.37 20.96 -0.66
N LEU A 301 4.58 20.82 0.40
CA LEU A 301 3.38 21.60 0.67
C LEU A 301 3.58 22.34 2.00
N PRO A 302 4.40 23.40 2.04
CA PRO A 302 4.65 24.13 3.26
C PRO A 302 3.35 24.76 3.77
N PRO A 303 3.17 24.89 5.10
CA PRO A 303 1.96 25.51 5.67
C PRO A 303 1.66 26.91 5.13
N THR A 304 2.71 27.63 4.70
CA THR A 304 2.62 28.98 4.14
C THR A 304 3.34 29.06 2.79
N GLY A 305 2.88 29.96 1.93
CA GLY A 305 3.57 30.31 0.69
C GLY A 305 3.25 29.45 -0.54
N GLY A 306 2.51 28.34 -0.43
CA GLY A 306 2.10 27.53 -1.59
C GLY A 306 3.04 26.35 -1.90
N PRO A 307 2.68 25.48 -2.87
CA PRO A 307 3.45 24.30 -3.23
C PRO A 307 4.85 24.67 -3.72
N ILE A 308 5.85 23.87 -3.35
CA ILE A 308 7.20 23.96 -3.91
C ILE A 308 7.34 22.87 -4.97
N TYR A 309 7.71 23.29 -6.18
CA TYR A 309 7.83 22.44 -7.34
C TYR A 309 9.26 21.88 -7.49
N ALA A 310 9.40 20.84 -8.30
CA ALA A 310 10.69 20.19 -8.59
C ALA A 310 11.75 21.11 -9.23
N ASP A 311 11.33 22.23 -9.83
CA ASP A 311 12.22 23.26 -10.36
C ASP A 311 12.67 24.29 -9.30
N GLY A 312 12.29 24.09 -8.03
CA GLY A 312 12.62 24.95 -6.90
C GLY A 312 11.74 26.20 -6.78
N GLN A 313 10.80 26.43 -7.71
CA GLN A 313 9.88 27.56 -7.62
C GLN A 313 8.78 27.29 -6.61
N GLN A 314 8.36 28.34 -5.91
CA GLN A 314 7.22 28.29 -5.00
C GLN A 314 5.98 28.89 -5.70
N GLY A 315 4.91 28.11 -5.76
CA GLY A 315 3.61 28.52 -6.29
C GLY A 315 2.80 29.36 -5.32
N ARG A 316 1.49 29.45 -5.53
CA ARG A 316 0.52 30.04 -4.57
C ARG A 316 -0.66 29.10 -4.44
N TYR A 317 -1.18 28.93 -3.21
CA TYR A 317 -2.38 28.12 -3.01
C TYR A 317 -3.58 28.70 -3.76
N GLY A 318 -4.32 27.83 -4.46
CA GLY A 318 -5.47 28.22 -5.28
C GLY A 318 -5.10 28.86 -6.63
N VAL A 319 -3.81 28.90 -6.99
CA VAL A 319 -3.35 29.33 -8.32
C VAL A 319 -2.62 28.16 -8.95
N ASP A 320 -3.31 27.43 -9.81
CA ASP A 320 -2.74 26.28 -10.49
C ASP A 320 -1.68 26.74 -11.49
N ARG A 321 -0.47 26.18 -11.35
CA ARG A 321 0.58 26.33 -12.35
C ARG A 321 0.43 25.20 -13.36
N PRO A 322 0.29 25.47 -14.67
CA PRO A 322 0.20 24.42 -15.67
C PRO A 322 1.47 23.58 -15.70
N HIS A 323 1.34 22.30 -16.02
CA HIS A 323 2.48 21.38 -16.10
C HIS A 323 3.54 21.87 -17.10
N PRO A 324 4.87 21.77 -16.83
CA PRO A 324 5.90 22.24 -17.75
C PRO A 324 5.78 21.55 -19.10
N GLU A 325 5.28 20.32 -19.12
CA GLU A 325 4.94 19.64 -20.37
C GLU A 325 3.72 20.23 -21.05
N VAL A 326 2.67 20.62 -20.31
CA VAL A 326 1.52 21.36 -20.86
C VAL A 326 2.01 22.69 -21.43
N GLU A 327 2.77 23.47 -20.68
CA GLU A 327 3.33 24.75 -21.12
C GLU A 327 4.27 24.55 -22.33
N ARG A 328 5.11 23.50 -22.34
CA ARG A 328 5.97 23.15 -23.47
C ARG A 328 5.16 22.75 -24.70
N ASN A 329 4.09 21.99 -24.53
CA ASN A 329 3.20 21.57 -25.61
C ASN A 329 2.43 22.75 -26.18
N GLU A 330 1.95 23.66 -25.34
CA GLU A 330 1.32 24.92 -25.76
C GLU A 330 2.30 25.80 -26.54
N ARG A 331 3.54 25.95 -26.07
CA ARG A 331 4.60 26.67 -26.81
C ARG A 331 4.91 26.02 -28.15
N ARG A 332 4.96 24.69 -28.23
CA ARG A 332 5.15 23.95 -29.50
C ARG A 332 3.98 24.16 -30.47
N LYS A 333 2.74 24.06 -29.98
CA LYS A 333 1.53 24.32 -30.79
C LYS A 333 1.51 25.76 -31.29
N ALA A 334 1.84 26.73 -30.44
CA ALA A 334 1.91 28.14 -30.82
C ALA A 334 3.04 28.41 -31.85
N ALA A 335 4.16 27.69 -31.77
CA ALA A 335 5.24 27.80 -32.76
C ALA A 335 4.83 27.23 -34.13
N LEU A 336 4.16 26.07 -34.15
CA LEU A 336 3.65 25.45 -35.39
C LEU A 336 2.57 26.31 -36.06
N ALA A 337 1.64 26.85 -35.27
CA ALA A 337 0.62 27.76 -35.80
C ALA A 337 1.22 29.04 -36.42
N ARG A 338 2.37 29.52 -35.90
CA ARG A 338 3.08 30.68 -36.48
C ARG A 338 3.80 30.34 -37.78
N SER A 339 4.32 29.13 -37.96
CA SER A 339 4.93 28.72 -39.22
C SER A 339 3.90 28.56 -40.34
N GLU A 340 2.71 28.05 -40.05
CA GLU A 340 1.64 27.87 -41.05
C GLU A 340 1.10 29.21 -41.60
N ILE A 341 1.11 30.26 -40.78
CA ILE A 341 0.69 31.61 -41.21
C ILE A 341 1.74 32.24 -42.14
N ALA A 342 3.03 31.96 -41.94
CA ALA A 342 4.10 32.52 -42.77
C ALA A 342 4.14 31.95 -44.20
N ASP A 343 3.64 30.72 -44.40
CA ASP A 343 3.62 30.07 -45.71
C ASP A 343 2.42 30.47 -46.59
N THR A 344 1.41 31.17 -46.04
CA THR A 344 0.19 31.56 -46.77
C THR A 344 0.20 33.00 -47.31
N GLU A 345 1.20 33.83 -46.97
CA GLU A 345 1.35 35.21 -47.48
C GLU A 345 2.35 35.33 -48.65
N GLY A 346 2.73 34.21 -49.27
CA GLY A 346 3.80 34.13 -50.29
C GLY A 346 3.36 33.75 -51.71
N ASP A 347 2.10 33.93 -52.10
CA ASP A 347 1.60 33.75 -53.48
C ASP A 347 1.02 35.05 -54.06
#